data_AF-A0A0Q4X082-F1
#
_entry.id   AF-A0A0Q4X082-F1
#
_cell.length_a   1.000
_cell.length_b   1.000
_cell.length_c   1.000
_cell.angle_alpha   90.00
_cell.angle_beta   90.00
_cell.angle_gamma   90.00
#
_symmetry.space_group_name_H-M   'P 1'
#
loop_
_entity.id
_entity.type
_entity.pdbx_description
1 polymer ?
#
loop_
_entity_poly.entity_id
_entity_poly.type
_entity_poly.pdbx_seq_one_letter_code
_entity_poly.pdbx_strand_id
1 'polypeptide(L)'
;MTTTTLDTLAIARKLKAAGFSDDQAEAVTGVIREVRESDLSALVTNSTLKAELSDAKYDILKWVLSAIGFQTIVVMGAIITLTKGLR
;
A
#
# COMPACT_ATOMS: atom_id res chain seq x y z
N MET A 1 17.39 0.62 -0.36
CA MET A 1 16.83 1.38 -1.49
C MET A 1 17.86 2.40 -1.92
N THR A 2 18.44 2.24 -3.12
CA THR A 2 19.26 3.28 -3.72
C THR A 2 18.34 4.35 -4.27
N THR A 3 18.30 5.52 -3.63
CA THR A 3 17.61 6.71 -4.15
C THR A 3 18.40 7.23 -5.34
N THR A 4 18.04 6.81 -6.56
CA THR A 4 18.63 7.37 -7.78
C THR A 4 18.18 8.83 -7.89
N THR A 5 19.08 9.77 -7.66
CA THR A 5 18.80 11.20 -7.78
C THR A 5 18.63 11.57 -9.25
N LEU A 6 17.57 12.33 -9.57
CA LEU A 6 17.36 12.86 -10.90
C LEU A 6 18.20 14.13 -11.07
N ASP A 7 19.25 14.08 -11.89
CA ASP A 7 20.05 15.25 -12.24
C ASP A 7 19.40 16.01 -13.41
N THR A 8 18.47 16.90 -13.08
CA THR A 8 17.78 17.77 -14.06
C THR A 8 18.75 18.63 -14.86
N LEU A 9 19.90 19.04 -14.28
CA LEU A 9 20.90 19.86 -14.97
C LEU A 9 21.62 19.05 -16.05
N ALA A 10 22.01 17.80 -15.75
CA ALA A 10 22.60 16.91 -16.73
C ALA A 10 21.62 16.58 -17.87
N ILE A 11 20.33 16.43 -17.56
CA ILE A 11 19.28 16.22 -18.58
C ILE A 11 19.12 17.47 -19.46
N ALA A 12 19.03 18.66 -18.86
CA ALA A 12 18.93 19.92 -19.60
C ALA A 12 20.13 20.14 -20.54
N ARG A 13 21.35 19.83 -20.07
CA ARG A 13 22.57 19.91 -20.90
C ARG A 13 22.52 18.95 -22.10
N LYS A 14 22.02 17.72 -21.91
CA LYS A 14 21.86 16.75 -22.99
C LYS A 14 20.82 17.20 -24.01
N LEU A 15 19.70 17.77 -23.56
CA LEU A 15 18.67 18.31 -24.44
C LEU A 15 19.20 19.49 -25.28
N LYS A 16 19.95 20.40 -24.66
CA LYS A 16 20.63 21.49 -25.38
C LYS A 16 21.64 20.98 -26.41
N ALA A 17 22.43 19.97 -26.05
CA ALA A 17 23.36 19.33 -27.00
C ALA A 17 22.64 18.65 -28.18
N ALA A 18 21.37 18.27 -28.00
CA ALA A 18 20.51 17.73 -29.05
C ALA A 18 19.77 18.81 -29.88
N GLY A 19 20.03 20.10 -29.62
CA GLY A 19 19.46 21.22 -30.38
C GLY A 19 18.19 21.83 -29.79
N PHE A 20 17.80 21.45 -28.56
CA PHE A 20 16.69 22.09 -27.86
C PHE A 20 17.13 23.49 -27.37
N SER A 21 16.23 24.48 -27.43
CA SER A 21 16.46 25.77 -26.77
C SER A 21 16.51 25.58 -25.25
N ASP A 22 17.02 26.60 -24.53
CA ASP A 22 17.10 26.55 -23.07
C ASP A 22 15.70 26.36 -22.45
N ASP A 23 14.72 27.14 -22.91
CA ASP A 23 13.32 27.05 -22.48
C ASP A 23 12.72 25.66 -22.74
N GLN A 24 13.04 25.03 -23.88
CA GLN A 24 12.55 23.69 -24.21
C GLN A 24 13.20 22.63 -23.32
N ALA A 25 14.51 22.74 -23.09
CA ALA A 25 15.24 21.84 -22.23
C ALA A 25 14.72 21.89 -20.79
N GLU A 26 14.46 23.10 -20.28
CA GLU A 26 13.87 23.31 -18.96
C GLU A 26 12.46 22.72 -18.88
N ALA A 27 11.58 23.02 -19.85
CA ALA A 27 10.22 22.50 -19.88
C ALA A 27 10.17 20.96 -19.86
N VAL A 28 10.99 20.29 -20.68
CA VAL A 28 11.06 18.82 -20.72
C VAL A 28 11.60 18.26 -19.40
N THR A 29 12.62 18.89 -18.82
CA THR A 29 13.16 18.46 -17.51
C THR A 29 12.16 18.65 -16.37
N GLY A 30 11.34 19.70 -16.44
CA GLY A 30 10.25 19.96 -15.50
C GLY A 30 9.19 18.87 -15.53
N VAL A 31 8.71 18.49 -16.73
CA VAL A 31 7.74 17.39 -16.90
C VAL A 31 8.30 16.07 -16.37
N ILE A 32 9.57 15.74 -16.68
CA ILE A 32 10.20 14.50 -16.19
C ILE A 32 10.29 14.49 -14.67
N ARG A 33 10.59 15.63 -14.05
CA ARG A 33 10.62 15.77 -12.59
C ARG A 33 9.23 15.59 -11.98
N GLU A 34 8.22 16.23 -12.55
CA GLU A 34 6.84 16.16 -12.07
C GLU A 34 6.28 14.74 -12.13
N VAL A 35 6.48 14.04 -13.26
CA VAL A 35 6.08 12.63 -13.40
C VAL A 35 6.76 11.75 -12.35
N ARG A 36 8.06 11.96 -12.10
CA ARG A 36 8.79 11.19 -11.08
C ARG A 36 8.31 11.47 -9.66
N GLU A 37 8.03 12.72 -9.32
CA GLU A 37 7.47 13.08 -8.00
C GLU A 37 6.07 12.47 -7.83
N SER A 38 5.24 12.48 -8.89
CA SER A 38 3.92 11.83 -8.90
C SER A 38 4.00 10.31 -8.73
N ASP A 39 4.89 9.64 -9.46
CA ASP A 39 5.13 8.19 -9.34
C ASP A 39 5.58 7.80 -7.93
N LEU A 40 6.52 8.56 -7.34
CA LEU A 40 6.98 8.32 -5.98
C LEU A 40 5.85 8.52 -4.96
N SER A 41 5.04 9.56 -5.12
CA SER A 41 3.87 9.81 -4.28
C SER A 41 2.87 8.66 -4.38
N ALA A 42 2.53 8.22 -5.60
CA ALA A 42 1.64 7.10 -5.84
C ALA A 42 2.16 5.79 -5.23
N LEU A 43 3.46 5.51 -5.34
CA LEU A 43 4.09 4.34 -4.71
C LEU A 43 4.00 4.39 -3.19
N VAL A 44 4.25 5.56 -2.59
CA VAL A 44 4.10 5.77 -1.14
C VAL A 44 2.65 5.52 -0.72
N THR A 45 1.67 6.14 -1.40
CA THR A 45 0.25 5.92 -1.12
C THR A 45 -0.14 4.44 -1.22
N ASN A 46 0.29 3.74 -2.28
CA ASN A 46 0.03 2.31 -2.43
C ASN A 46 0.66 1.47 -1.31
N SER A 47 1.87 1.83 -0.86
CA SER A 47 2.53 1.13 0.24
C SER A 47 1.79 1.32 1.57
N THR A 48 1.31 2.53 1.86
CA THR A 48 0.49 2.84 3.03
C THR A 48 -0.84 2.11 2.98
N LEU A 49 -1.55 2.16 1.86
CA LEU A 49 -2.83 1.46 1.67
C LEU A 49 -2.68 -0.06 1.85
N LYS A 50 -1.59 -0.66 1.37
CA LYS A 50 -1.33 -2.09 1.58
C LYS A 50 -1.08 -2.42 3.06
N ALA A 51 -0.38 -1.54 3.78
CA ALA A 51 -0.14 -1.72 5.20
C ALA A 51 -1.46 -1.65 5.99
N GLU A 52 -2.27 -0.61 5.76
CA GLU A 52 -3.59 -0.45 6.39
C GLU A 52 -4.54 -1.61 6.05
N LEU A 53 -4.53 -2.08 4.80
CA LEU A 53 -5.32 -3.24 4.38
C LEU A 53 -4.87 -4.52 5.10
N SER A 54 -3.56 -4.71 5.29
CA SER A 54 -3.02 -5.87 6.02
C SER A 54 -3.43 -5.83 7.49
N ASP A 55 -3.39 -4.64 8.10
CA ASP A 55 -3.78 -4.44 9.50
C ASP A 55 -5.29 -4.69 9.69
N ALA A 56 -6.13 -4.13 8.81
CA ALA A 56 -7.57 -4.40 8.79
C ALA A 56 -7.89 -5.89 8.58
N LYS A 57 -7.18 -6.56 7.66
CA LYS A 57 -7.32 -8.02 7.46
C LYS A 57 -6.93 -8.80 8.71
N TYR A 58 -5.85 -8.41 9.38
CA TYR A 58 -5.42 -9.03 10.62
C TYR A 58 -6.45 -8.85 11.74
N ASP A 59 -7.00 -7.64 11.90
CA ASP A 59 -8.05 -7.38 12.88
C ASP A 59 -9.32 -8.19 12.61
N ILE A 60 -9.75 -8.27 11.34
CA ILE A 60 -10.87 -9.13 10.95
C ILE A 60 -10.58 -10.59 11.31
N LEU A 61 -9.39 -11.11 10.97
CA LEU A 61 -9.01 -12.49 11.31
C LEU A 61 -9.01 -12.74 12.82
N LYS A 62 -8.44 -11.82 13.61
CA LYS A 62 -8.41 -11.91 15.08
C LYS A 62 -9.81 -12.04 15.66
N TRP A 63 -10.73 -11.15 15.26
CA TRP A 63 -12.09 -11.15 15.78
C TRP A 63 -12.93 -12.33 15.27
N VAL A 64 -12.80 -12.72 14.00
CA VAL A 64 -13.51 -13.88 13.43
C VAL A 64 -13.06 -15.18 14.08
N LEU A 65 -11.74 -15.40 14.23
CA LEU A 65 -11.23 -16.60 14.90
C LEU A 65 -11.70 -16.68 16.36
N SER A 66 -11.70 -15.55 17.06
CA SER A 66 -12.19 -15.46 18.44
C SER A 66 -13.69 -15.78 18.52
N ALA A 67 -14.50 -15.24 17.61
CA ALA A 67 -15.94 -15.48 17.55
C ALA A 67 -16.28 -16.94 17.24
N ILE A 68 -15.62 -17.55 16.26
CA ILE A 68 -15.81 -18.97 15.90
C ILE A 68 -15.42 -19.87 17.07
N GLY A 69 -14.28 -19.61 17.70
CA GLY A 69 -13.82 -20.36 18.87
C GLY A 69 -14.82 -20.30 20.02
N PHE A 70 -15.30 -19.10 20.34
CA PHE A 70 -16.30 -18.91 21.39
C PHE A 70 -17.63 -19.60 21.06
N GLN A 71 -18.16 -19.41 19.85
CA GLN A 71 -19.41 -20.03 19.42
C GLN A 71 -19.36 -21.56 19.51
N THR A 72 -18.23 -22.17 19.14
CA THR A 72 -18.05 -23.63 19.20
C THR A 72 -18.17 -24.16 20.62
N ILE A 73 -17.55 -23.47 21.59
CA ILE A 73 -17.63 -23.83 23.01
C ILE A 73 -19.07 -23.70 23.53
N VAL A 74 -19.76 -22.61 23.18
CA VAL A 74 -21.15 -22.37 23.58
C VAL A 74 -22.08 -23.45 23.03
N VAL A 75 -21.97 -23.77 21.74
CA VAL A 75 -22.79 -24.81 21.09
C VAL A 75 -22.54 -26.16 21.74
N MET A 76 -21.29 -26.52 22.02
CA MET A 76 -20.97 -27.78 22.67
C MET A 76 -21.55 -27.86 24.10
N GLY A 77 -21.47 -26.78 24.87
CA GLY A 77 -22.06 -26.69 26.20
C GLY A 77 -23.59 -26.81 26.20
N ALA A 78 -24.25 -26.22 25.19
CA ALA A 78 -25.70 -26.33 25.01
C ALA A 78 -26.12 -27.78 24.71
N ILE A 79 -25.40 -28.48 23.83
CA ILE A 79 -25.66 -29.89 23.51
C ILE A 79 -25.52 -30.76 24.77
N ILE A 80 -24.45 -30.60 25.55
CA ILE A 80 -24.23 -31.37 26.79
C ILE A 80 -25.38 -31.13 27.78
N THR A 81 -25.79 -29.88 27.96
CA THR A 81 -26.90 -29.52 28.86
C THR A 81 -28.21 -30.17 28.42
N LEU A 82 -28.53 -30.12 27.13
CA LEU A 82 -29.73 -30.76 26.57
C LEU A 82 -29.72 -32.27 26.76
N THR A 83 -28.59 -32.95 26.50
CA THR A 83 -28.49 -34.41 26.68
C THR A 83 -28.62 -34.84 28.15
N LYS A 84 -28.17 -34.02 29.11
CA LYS A 84 -28.32 -34.29 30.54
C LYS A 84 -29.73 -34.02 31.05
N GLY A 85 -30.41 -33.00 30.53
CA GLY A 85 -31.79 -32.71 30.90
C GLY A 85 -32.82 -33.70 30.32
N LEU A 86 -32.43 -34.51 29.34
CA LEU A 86 -33.28 -35.55 28.73
C LEU A 86 -33.18 -36.92 29.42
N ARG A 87 -32.25 -37.10 30.37
CA ARG A 87 -32.06 -38.31 31.19
C ARG A 87 -32.69 -38.11 32.56
#